data_AF-A0A7I8W6Y7-F1
#
_entry.id   AF-A0A7I8W6Y7-F1
#
_cell.length_a   1.000
_cell.length_b   1.000
_cell.length_c   1.000
_cell.angle_alpha   90.00
_cell.angle_beta   90.00
_cell.angle_gamma   90.00
#
_symmetry.space_group_name_H-M   'P 1'
#
loop_
_entity.id
_entity.type
_entity.pdbx_description
1 polymer ?
#
loop_
_entity_poly.entity_id
_entity_poly.type
_entity_poly.pdbx_seq_one_letter_code
_entity_poly.pdbx_strand_id
1 'polypeptide(L)'
;MERSLYSTRYIFVENSYREGDLSDLEFNILDEWYQQLAKDKRNDIDLHVYLQASPKVCYDRILKRDRSEENTISLSFIEKLHDLHEEWLITKKAEARDVMVRVFHNLL
;
A
#
# COMPACT_ATOMS: atom_id res chain seq x y z
N MET A 1 -4.09 -4.29 -13.86
CA MET A 1 -4.51 -3.20 -12.98
C MET A 1 -3.27 -2.69 -12.25
N GLU A 2 -3.08 -1.37 -12.17
CA GLU A 2 -2.03 -0.80 -11.32
C GLU A 2 -2.61 -0.61 -9.91
N ARG A 3 -1.95 -1.16 -8.88
CA ARG A 3 -2.45 -1.28 -7.49
C ARG A 3 -3.70 -2.16 -7.36
N SER A 4 -4.32 -2.17 -6.19
CA SER A 4 -5.54 -2.92 -5.87
C SER A 4 -6.33 -2.29 -4.71
N LEU A 5 -7.59 -2.71 -4.55
CA LEU A 5 -8.42 -2.37 -3.39
C LEU A 5 -7.69 -2.67 -2.05
N TYR A 6 -6.99 -3.79 -2.00
CA TYR A 6 -6.19 -4.25 -0.86
C TYR A 6 -5.07 -3.25 -0.53
N SER A 7 -4.31 -2.80 -1.55
CA SER A 7 -3.26 -1.79 -1.30
C SER A 7 -3.82 -0.46 -0.81
N THR A 8 -5.01 -0.05 -1.23
CA THR A 8 -5.68 1.14 -0.68
C THR A 8 -5.93 0.98 0.81
N ARG A 9 -6.46 -0.17 1.24
CA ARG A 9 -6.81 -0.42 2.64
C ARG A 9 -5.60 -0.67 3.54
N TYR A 10 -4.70 -1.57 3.14
CA TYR A 10 -3.60 -2.05 4.00
C TYR A 10 -2.36 -1.17 3.96
N ILE A 11 -2.24 -0.29 2.95
CA ILE A 11 -1.11 0.63 2.85
C ILE A 11 -1.55 2.06 3.16
N PHE A 12 -2.42 2.64 2.34
CA PHE A 12 -2.68 4.08 2.42
C PHE A 12 -3.62 4.44 3.57
N VAL A 13 -4.76 3.75 3.70
CA VAL A 13 -5.70 3.96 4.83
C VAL A 13 -5.03 3.59 6.15
N GLU A 14 -4.31 2.46 6.18
CA GLU A 14 -3.56 2.03 7.35
C GLU A 14 -2.48 3.05 7.76
N ASN A 15 -1.69 3.58 6.81
CA ASN A 15 -0.70 4.61 7.09
C ASN A 15 -1.36 5.87 7.67
N SER A 16 -2.39 6.39 7.01
CA SER A 16 -3.08 7.60 7.47
C SER A 16 -3.69 7.42 8.86
N TYR A 17 -4.18 6.23 9.20
CA TYR A 17 -4.65 5.93 10.55
C TYR A 17 -3.49 5.91 11.57
N ARG A 18 -2.39 5.21 11.27
CA ARG A 18 -1.20 5.14 12.15
C ARG A 18 -0.54 6.50 12.37
N GLU A 19 -0.62 7.39 11.39
CA GLU A 19 -0.10 8.76 11.48
C GLU A 19 -1.06 9.73 12.20
N GLY A 20 -2.29 9.30 12.50
CA GLY A 20 -3.30 10.12 13.16
C GLY A 20 -4.03 11.09 12.23
N ASP A 21 -3.88 10.94 10.91
CA ASP A 21 -4.63 11.71 9.90
C ASP A 21 -6.10 11.28 9.83
N LEU A 22 -6.40 10.04 10.24
CA LEU A 22 -7.76 9.51 10.33
C LEU A 22 -8.11 9.24 11.80
N SER A 23 -9.28 9.70 12.21
CA SER A 23 -9.90 9.28 13.47
C SER A 23 -10.34 7.81 13.42
N ASP A 24 -10.57 7.20 14.59
CA ASP A 24 -11.12 5.85 14.70
C ASP A 24 -12.44 5.69 13.91
N LEU A 25 -13.29 6.71 13.92
CA LEU A 25 -14.56 6.69 13.19
C LEU A 25 -14.33 6.67 11.67
N GLU A 26 -13.48 7.55 11.15
CA GLU A 26 -13.19 7.62 9.72
C GLU A 26 -12.52 6.33 9.22
N PHE A 27 -11.57 5.80 9.99
CA PHE A 27 -10.93 4.53 9.69
C PHE A 27 -11.95 3.39 9.64
N ASN A 28 -12.81 3.27 10.66
CA ASN A 28 -13.82 2.20 10.71
C ASN A 28 -14.81 2.30 9.55
N ILE A 29 -15.23 3.50 9.15
CA ILE A 29 -16.08 3.68 7.98
C ILE A 29 -15.35 3.16 6.73
N LEU A 30 -14.10 3.59 6.49
CA LEU A 30 -13.33 3.15 5.32
C LEU A 30 -13.09 1.63 5.32
N ASP A 31 -12.85 1.03 6.49
CA ASP A 31 -12.71 -0.42 6.64
C ASP A 31 -14.02 -1.14 6.32
N GLU A 32 -15.16 -0.69 6.83
CA GLU A 32 -16.46 -1.29 6.51
C GLU A 32 -16.75 -1.26 5.01
N TRP A 33 -16.49 -0.14 4.34
CA TRP A 33 -16.62 -0.03 2.88
C TRP A 33 -15.71 -1.02 2.16
N TYR A 34 -14.45 -1.14 2.59
CA TYR A 34 -13.52 -2.14 2.07
C TYR A 34 -14.09 -3.56 2.24
N GLN A 35 -14.59 -3.92 3.43
CA GLN A 35 -15.15 -5.26 3.70
C GLN A 35 -16.36 -5.57 2.81
N GLN A 36 -17.21 -4.59 2.50
CA GLN A 36 -18.33 -4.81 1.58
C GLN A 36 -17.85 -5.03 0.15
N LEU A 37 -16.87 -4.24 -0.32
CA LEU A 37 -16.32 -4.38 -1.66
C LEU A 37 -15.55 -5.69 -1.84
N ALA A 38 -14.82 -6.14 -0.82
CA ALA A 38 -14.04 -7.38 -0.84
C ALA A 38 -14.89 -8.67 -0.85
N LYS A 39 -16.20 -8.58 -0.57
CA LYS A 39 -17.14 -9.71 -0.71
C LYS A 39 -17.56 -9.97 -2.15
N ASP A 40 -17.43 -8.98 -3.03
CA ASP A 40 -17.77 -9.14 -4.44
C ASP A 40 -16.67 -9.93 -5.16
N LYS A 41 -17.03 -11.10 -5.69
CA LYS A 41 -16.10 -11.99 -6.41
C LYS A 41 -15.43 -11.33 -7.62
N ARG A 42 -16.02 -10.25 -8.17
CA ARG A 42 -15.40 -9.48 -9.25
C ARG A 42 -14.12 -8.76 -8.81
N ASN A 43 -13.93 -8.59 -7.50
CA ASN A 43 -12.76 -7.99 -6.88
C ASN A 43 -11.77 -9.04 -6.33
N ASP A 44 -12.01 -10.33 -6.58
CA ASP A 44 -11.04 -11.37 -6.25
C ASP A 44 -9.78 -11.20 -7.11
N ILE A 45 -8.62 -11.45 -6.49
CA ILE A 45 -7.32 -11.33 -7.13
C ILE A 45 -6.61 -12.67 -6.99
N ASP A 46 -6.18 -13.24 -8.12
CA ASP A 46 -5.45 -14.51 -8.15
C ASP A 46 -3.97 -14.34 -7.78
N LEU A 47 -3.40 -13.17 -8.06
CA LEU A 47 -1.97 -12.88 -7.91
C LEU A 47 -1.70 -11.41 -7.58
N HIS A 48 -0.90 -11.19 -6.54
CA HIS A 48 -0.22 -9.92 -6.32
C HIS A 48 1.17 -9.93 -6.95
N VAL A 49 1.46 -8.90 -7.74
CA VAL A 49 2.81 -8.64 -8.25
C VAL A 49 3.40 -7.47 -7.46
N TYR A 50 4.43 -7.75 -6.67
CA TYR A 50 5.09 -6.75 -5.85
C TYR A 50 6.41 -6.31 -6.50
N LEU A 51 6.47 -5.06 -6.94
CA LEU A 51 7.68 -4.45 -7.49
C LEU A 51 8.46 -3.80 -6.34
N GLN A 52 9.34 -4.56 -5.73
CA GLN A 52 10.09 -4.14 -4.56
C GLN A 52 11.32 -3.30 -4.97
N ALA A 53 11.44 -2.13 -4.35
CA ALA A 53 12.59 -1.25 -4.43
C ALA A 53 12.79 -0.59 -3.06
N SER A 54 14.03 -0.21 -2.74
CA SER A 54 14.30 0.46 -1.47
C SER A 54 13.63 1.84 -1.41
N PRO A 55 13.27 2.33 -0.21
CA PRO A 55 12.69 3.67 -0.03
C PRO A 55 13.52 4.77 -0.70
N LYS A 56 14.85 4.67 -0.62
CA LYS A 56 15.77 5.62 -1.26
C LYS A 56 15.63 5.64 -2.78
N VAL A 57 15.55 4.47 -3.42
CA VAL A 57 15.36 4.38 -4.88
C VAL A 57 14.00 4.96 -5.27
N CYS A 58 12.95 4.66 -4.54
CA CYS A 58 11.62 5.22 -4.78
C CYS A 58 11.61 6.76 -4.62
N TYR A 59 12.27 7.27 -3.58
CA TYR A 59 12.40 8.70 -3.33
C TYR A 59 13.16 9.42 -4.44
N ASP A 60 14.29 8.86 -4.90
CA ASP A 60 15.06 9.44 -6.01
C ASP A 60 14.26 9.46 -7.33
N ARG A 61 13.41 8.45 -7.55
CA ARG A 61 12.49 8.42 -8.70
C ARG A 61 11.37 9.48 -8.59
N ILE A 62 10.87 9.74 -7.39
CA ILE A 62 9.87 10.81 -7.14
C ILE A 62 10.50 12.17 -7.47
N LEU A 63 11.70 12.45 -6.93
CA LEU A 63 12.41 13.69 -7.21
C LEU A 63 12.72 13.86 -8.71
N LYS A 64 13.14 12.78 -9.39
CA LYS A 64 13.40 12.81 -10.83
C LYS A 64 12.13 13.04 -11.66
N ARG A 65 10.97 12.60 -11.18
CA ARG A 65 9.67 12.77 -11.85
C ARG A 65 9.12 14.18 -11.73
N ASP A 66 9.53 14.91 -10.69
CA ASP A 66 9.29 16.35 -10.50
C ASP A 66 7.80 16.76 -10.64
N ARG A 67 6.93 16.06 -9.92
CA ARG A 67 5.51 16.44 -9.84
C ARG A 67 5.32 17.43 -8.71
N SER A 68 4.69 18.57 -9.01
CA SER A 68 4.42 19.65 -8.05
C SER A 68 3.73 19.17 -6.77
N GLU A 69 2.81 18.23 -6.89
CA GLU A 69 1.99 17.68 -5.81
C GLU A 69 2.77 16.70 -4.91
N GLU A 70 3.93 16.22 -5.37
CA GLU A 70 4.77 15.25 -4.66
C GLU A 70 5.99 15.91 -3.98
N ASN A 71 6.19 17.21 -4.15
CA ASN A 71 7.37 17.94 -3.65
C ASN A 71 7.48 17.99 -2.12
N THR A 72 6.39 17.78 -1.40
CA THR A 72 6.36 17.76 0.07
C THR A 72 6.55 16.36 0.65
N ILE A 73 6.62 15.32 -0.19
CA ILE A 73 6.82 13.96 0.26
C ILE A 73 8.21 13.82 0.88
N SER A 74 8.27 13.32 2.11
CA SER A 74 9.52 13.04 2.81
C SER A 74 10.00 11.60 2.55
N LEU A 75 11.31 11.36 2.71
CA LEU A 75 11.84 10.00 2.66
C LEU A 75 11.20 9.11 3.75
N SER A 76 10.98 9.66 4.95
CA SER A 76 10.35 8.94 6.06
C SER A 76 8.94 8.45 5.72
N PHE A 77 8.15 9.25 4.97
CA PHE A 77 6.86 8.79 4.49
C PHE A 77 7.01 7.56 3.56
N ILE A 78 7.99 7.57 2.65
CA ILE A 78 8.24 6.44 1.75
C ILE A 78 8.71 5.20 2.53
N GLU A 79 9.51 5.38 3.59
CA GLU A 79 9.93 4.29 4.48
C GLU A 79 8.72 3.65 5.17
N LYS A 80 7.80 4.44 5.71
CA LYS A 80 6.56 3.92 6.34
C LYS A 80 5.70 3.13 5.35
N LEU A 81 5.53 3.65 4.13
CA LEU A 81 4.80 2.92 3.10
C LEU A 81 5.51 1.61 2.72
N HIS A 82 6.84 1.61 2.65
CA HIS A 82 7.61 0.39 2.38
C HIS A 82 7.38 -0.65 3.47
N ASP A 83 7.49 -0.27 4.74
CA ASP A 83 7.29 -1.17 5.88
C ASP A 83 5.90 -1.81 5.86
N LEU A 84 4.85 -1.04 5.53
CA LEU A 84 3.50 -1.58 5.37
C LEU A 84 3.39 -2.58 4.20
N HIS A 85 4.10 -2.37 3.10
CA HIS A 85 4.15 -3.35 2.01
C HIS A 85 4.88 -4.63 2.43
N GLU A 86 6.00 -4.51 3.18
CA GLU A 86 6.72 -5.67 3.71
C GLU A 86 5.85 -6.45 4.72
N GLU A 87 5.15 -5.73 5.61
CA GLU A 87 4.21 -6.30 6.58
C GLU A 87 3.10 -7.09 5.86
N TRP A 88 2.51 -6.52 4.82
CA TRP A 88 1.42 -7.14 4.07
C TRP A 88 1.88 -8.29 3.17
N LEU A 89 2.85 -8.04 2.28
CA LEU A 89 3.13 -8.92 1.14
C LEU A 89 4.23 -9.96 1.43
N ILE A 90 5.12 -9.68 2.39
CA ILE A 90 6.23 -10.57 2.73
C ILE A 90 5.94 -11.33 4.02
N THR A 91 5.64 -10.61 5.10
CA THR A 91 5.39 -11.25 6.41
C THR A 91 3.95 -11.76 6.58
N LYS A 92 3.04 -11.38 5.66
CA LYS A 92 1.61 -11.75 5.66
C LYS A 92 0.88 -11.44 6.96
N LYS A 93 1.27 -10.35 7.64
CA LYS A 93 0.62 -9.93 8.90
C LYS A 93 -0.74 -9.26 8.68
N ALA A 94 -0.99 -8.70 7.50
CA ALA A 94 -2.14 -7.83 7.25
C ALA A 94 -3.34 -8.52 6.58
N GLU A 95 -3.17 -9.71 5.97
CA GLU A 95 -4.23 -10.35 5.18
C GLU A 95 -4.48 -11.80 5.60
N ALA A 96 -5.75 -12.16 5.76
CA ALA A 96 -6.20 -13.51 6.16
C ALA A 96 -6.31 -14.49 4.98
N ARG A 97 -6.35 -13.98 3.74
CA ARG A 97 -6.41 -14.80 2.52
C ARG A 97 -5.00 -15.08 2.01
N ASP A 98 -4.73 -16.35 1.73
CA ASP A 98 -3.45 -16.76 1.16
C ASP A 98 -3.47 -16.55 -0.37
N VAL A 99 -3.30 -15.29 -0.78
CA VAL A 99 -3.13 -14.93 -2.20
C VAL A 99 -1.65 -15.07 -2.57
N MET A 100 -1.38 -15.61 -3.75
CA MET A 100 -0.01 -15.73 -4.24
C MET A 100 0.62 -14.35 -4.41
N VAL A 101 1.85 -14.18 -3.93
CA VAL A 101 2.65 -12.97 -4.13
C VAL A 101 3.88 -13.32 -4.95
N ARG A 102 4.11 -12.62 -6.06
CA ARG A 102 5.39 -12.65 -6.78
C ARG A 102 6.14 -11.33 -6.57
N VAL A 103 7.34 -11.44 -6.02
CA VAL A 103 8.21 -10.29 -5.74
C VAL A 103 9.26 -10.16 -6.83
N PHE A 104 9.38 -8.95 -7.37
CA PHE A 104 10.43 -8.58 -8.32
C PHE A 104 11.27 -7.47 -7.72
N HIS A 105 12.60 -7.62 -7.79
CA HIS A 105 13.55 -6.68 -7.23
C HIS A 105 14.20 -5.87 -8.36
N ASN A 106 14.57 -4.62 -8.08
CA ASN A 106 15.47 -3.82 -8.93
C ASN A 106 15.02 -3.69 -10.41
N LEU A 107 13.73 -3.49 -10.64
CA LEU A 107 13.25 -3.11 -11.97
C LEU A 107 13.49 -1.61 -12.18
N LEU A 108 14.48 -1.30 -13.04
CA LEU A 108 14.96 0.01 -13.55
C LEU A 108 15.99 0.76 -12.70
#